data_AF-A0A496LFE7-F1
#
_entry.id   AF-A0A496LFE7-F1
#
_cell.length_a   1.000
_cell.length_b   1.000
_cell.length_c   1.000
_cell.angle_alpha   90.00
_cell.angle_beta   90.00
_cell.angle_gamma   90.00
#
_symmetry.space_group_name_H-M   'P 1'
#
loop_
_entity.id
_entity.type
_entity.pdbx_description
1 polymer ?
#
loop_
_entity_poly.entity_id
_entity_poly.type
_entity_poly.pdbx_seq_one_letter_code
_entity_poly.pdbx_strand_id
1 'polypeptide(L)'
;MTSYSFIKPQRKPIFNLFSKIWLFFIATIVLLFAAANFFVEFKSNSLRNETQISKQKQEQTQEQIKQADELTALLKQRRDSANEIAASNAVLKQSLRNLLDLVPSSITLHEISMDKNSLVVKGTTPSRDIYNMLLATPLKSIFNTSNTSFYQLDNGWLNFISTNKTDSLEGKNE
;
A
#
# COMPACT_ATOMS: atom_id res chain seq x y z
N MET A 1 17.13 116.77 -30.57
CA MET A 1 16.06 115.89 -31.09
C MET A 1 16.39 114.47 -30.69
N THR A 2 15.65 113.92 -29.74
CA THR A 2 15.85 112.56 -29.20
C THR A 2 15.01 111.57 -30.01
N SER A 3 15.67 110.62 -30.67
CA SER A 3 15.01 109.57 -31.45
C SER A 3 14.51 108.47 -30.52
N TYR A 4 13.19 108.34 -30.37
CA TYR A 4 12.56 107.30 -29.56
C TYR A 4 12.36 106.02 -30.39
N SER A 5 12.83 104.89 -29.86
CA SER A 5 12.68 103.56 -30.45
C SER A 5 11.29 102.97 -30.18
N PHE A 6 10.59 102.54 -31.24
CA PHE A 6 9.24 101.96 -31.21
C PHE A 6 9.26 100.43 -31.22
N ILE A 7 9.67 99.78 -30.13
CA ILE A 7 9.49 98.32 -29.98
C ILE A 7 8.46 98.07 -28.87
N LYS A 8 7.32 97.45 -29.24
CA LYS A 8 6.28 97.04 -28.29
C LYS A 8 6.83 96.00 -27.30
N PRO A 9 6.54 96.11 -25.99
CA PRO A 9 6.97 95.13 -25.00
C PRO A 9 6.33 93.76 -25.27
N GLN A 10 7.14 92.73 -25.49
CA GLN A 10 6.68 91.35 -25.64
C GLN A 10 6.65 90.65 -24.28
N ARG A 11 5.58 89.89 -24.00
CA ARG A 11 5.45 89.11 -22.76
C ARG A 11 6.47 87.97 -22.77
N LYS A 12 7.28 87.85 -21.72
CA LYS A 12 8.23 86.74 -21.57
C LYS A 12 7.45 85.42 -21.50
N PRO A 13 7.75 84.44 -22.36
CA PRO A 13 7.14 83.12 -22.24
C PRO A 13 7.64 82.47 -20.95
N ILE A 14 6.71 82.09 -20.08
CA ILE A 14 6.99 81.36 -18.83
C ILE A 14 7.70 80.02 -19.07
N PHE A 15 7.56 79.43 -20.26
CA PHE A 15 8.28 78.25 -20.70
C PHE A 15 9.05 78.52 -21.99
N ASN A 16 10.36 78.71 -21.86
CA ASN A 16 11.25 78.75 -23.01
C ASN A 16 11.37 77.34 -23.64
N LEU A 17 11.76 77.24 -24.91
CA LEU A 17 11.88 75.99 -25.67
C LEU A 17 12.78 74.97 -24.95
N PHE A 18 13.88 75.44 -24.35
CA PHE A 18 14.75 74.65 -23.48
C PHE A 18 14.04 74.08 -22.24
N SER A 19 13.18 74.85 -21.57
CA SER A 19 12.46 74.39 -20.38
C SER A 19 11.44 73.30 -20.72
N LYS A 20 10.81 73.35 -21.90
CA LYS A 20 9.93 72.26 -22.38
C LYS A 20 10.70 70.97 -22.64
N ILE A 21 11.90 71.06 -23.24
CA ILE A 21 12.77 69.91 -23.49
C ILE A 21 13.21 69.26 -22.17
N TRP A 22 13.62 70.06 -21.19
CA TRP A 22 14.00 69.57 -19.87
C TRP A 22 12.84 68.92 -19.12
N LEU A 23 11.64 69.52 -19.17
CA LEU A 23 10.44 68.97 -18.54
C LEU A 23 10.01 67.64 -19.17
N PHE A 24 10.11 67.52 -20.50
CA PHE A 24 9.88 66.27 -21.20
C PHE A 24 10.87 65.19 -20.78
N PHE A 25 12.16 65.52 -20.70
CA PHE A 25 13.20 64.57 -20.30
C PHE A 25 13.00 64.04 -18.87
N ILE A 26 12.68 64.93 -17.92
CA ILE A 26 12.38 64.56 -16.53
C ILE A 26 11.13 63.67 -16.49
N ALA A 27 10.07 64.02 -17.23
CA ALA A 27 8.86 63.21 -17.29
C ALA A 27 9.13 61.80 -17.86
N THR A 28 9.96 61.70 -18.91
CA THR A 28 10.36 60.39 -19.48
C THR A 28 11.13 59.55 -18.48
N ILE A 29 12.07 60.15 -17.75
CA ILE A 29 12.85 59.42 -16.73
C ILE A 29 11.94 58.91 -15.61
N VAL A 30 11.05 59.76 -15.09
CA VAL A 30 10.10 59.37 -14.03
C VAL A 30 9.18 58.25 -14.52
N LEU A 31 8.69 58.32 -15.76
CA LEU A 31 7.87 57.28 -16.36
C LEU A 31 8.63 55.94 -16.46
N LEU A 32 9.90 55.96 -16.88
CA LEU A 32 10.73 54.76 -16.96
C LEU A 32 10.93 54.11 -15.60
N PHE A 33 11.21 54.90 -14.55
CA PHE A 33 11.32 54.38 -13.19
C PHE A 33 9.99 53.82 -12.68
N ALA A 34 8.86 54.48 -12.94
CA ALA A 34 7.54 53.97 -12.56
C ALA A 34 7.21 52.66 -13.27
N ALA A 35 7.48 52.56 -14.58
CA ALA A 35 7.26 51.35 -15.35
C ALA A 35 8.14 50.18 -14.87
N ALA A 36 9.41 50.45 -14.56
CA ALA A 36 10.32 49.44 -14.02
C ALA A 36 9.84 48.90 -12.66
N ASN A 37 9.44 49.79 -11.73
CA ASN A 37 8.91 49.38 -10.43
C ASN A 37 7.64 48.54 -10.57
N PHE A 38 6.70 48.97 -11.42
CA PHE A 38 5.47 48.23 -11.69
C PHE A 38 5.76 46.82 -12.25
N PHE A 39 6.70 46.71 -13.20
CA PHE A 39 7.08 45.42 -13.77
C PHE A 39 7.68 44.47 -12.73
N VAL A 40 8.54 44.97 -11.83
CA VAL A 40 9.13 44.17 -10.76
C VAL A 40 8.07 43.66 -9.79
N GLU A 41 7.15 44.52 -9.37
CA GLU A 41 6.10 44.16 -8.42
C GLU A 41 5.10 43.16 -9.01
N PHE A 42 4.68 43.36 -10.27
CA PHE A 42 3.82 42.42 -10.99
C PHE A 42 4.48 41.04 -11.10
N LYS A 43 5.75 40.96 -11.51
CA LYS A 43 6.48 39.70 -11.65
C LYS A 43 6.74 39.02 -10.29
N SER A 44 7.04 39.80 -9.25
CA SER A 44 7.24 39.29 -7.88
C SER A 44 5.96 38.63 -7.36
N ASN A 45 4.80 39.26 -7.55
CA ASN A 45 3.51 38.70 -7.11
C ASN A 45 3.14 37.43 -7.89
N SER A 46 3.35 37.40 -9.21
CA SER A 46 3.11 36.19 -10.02
C SER A 46 4.00 35.03 -9.57
N LEU A 47 5.29 35.28 -9.36
CA LEU A 47 6.26 34.26 -8.92
C LEU A 47 5.94 33.73 -7.52
N ARG A 48 5.47 34.59 -6.60
CA ARG A 48 5.01 34.18 -5.27
C ARG A 48 3.82 33.24 -5.36
N ASN A 49 2.84 33.55 -6.20
CA ASN A 49 1.65 32.71 -6.38
C ASN A 49 2.00 31.36 -7.02
N GLU A 50 2.83 31.35 -8.05
CA GLU A 50 3.32 30.10 -8.68
C GLU A 50 4.11 29.24 -7.68
N THR A 51 4.94 29.86 -6.85
CA THR A 51 5.70 29.16 -5.80
C THR A 51 4.76 28.53 -4.78
N GLN A 52 3.70 29.22 -4.37
CA GLN A 52 2.69 28.67 -3.44
C GLN A 52 1.93 27.50 -4.07
N ILE A 53 1.49 27.63 -5.32
CA ILE A 53 0.82 26.55 -6.05
C ILE A 53 1.76 25.34 -6.20
N SER A 54 3.03 25.58 -6.52
CA SER A 54 4.02 24.50 -6.66
C SER A 54 4.27 23.79 -5.32
N LYS A 55 4.33 24.52 -4.20
CA LYS A 55 4.44 23.94 -2.86
C LYS A 55 3.21 23.11 -2.50
N GLN A 56 2.01 23.63 -2.73
CA GLN A 56 0.76 22.89 -2.48
C GLN A 56 0.69 21.62 -3.32
N LYS A 57 1.07 21.67 -4.60
CA LYS A 57 1.17 20.47 -5.44
C LYS A 57 2.18 19.47 -4.90
N GLN A 58 3.34 19.94 -4.46
CA GLN A 58 4.36 19.08 -3.86
C GLN A 58 3.87 18.39 -2.59
N GLU A 59 3.18 19.13 -1.70
CA GLU A 59 2.55 18.58 -0.49
C GLU A 59 1.47 17.55 -0.85
N GLN A 60 0.59 17.87 -1.81
CA GLN A 60 -0.43 16.94 -2.28
C GLN A 60 0.16 15.67 -2.89
N THR A 61 1.20 15.79 -3.72
CA THR A 61 1.90 14.64 -4.30
C THR A 61 2.57 13.81 -3.21
N GLN A 62 3.16 14.46 -2.19
CA GLN A 62 3.78 13.75 -1.08
C GLN A 62 2.75 12.99 -0.22
N GLU A 63 1.58 13.58 0.02
CA GLU A 63 0.45 12.91 0.67
C GLU A 63 -0.03 11.70 -0.15
N GLN A 64 -0.17 11.86 -1.47
CA GLN A 64 -0.55 10.76 -2.36
C GLN A 64 0.47 9.61 -2.36
N ILE A 65 1.77 9.93 -2.32
CA ILE A 65 2.84 8.93 -2.22
C ILE A 65 2.72 8.16 -0.89
N LYS A 66 2.53 8.86 0.24
CA LYS A 66 2.34 8.20 1.54
C LYS A 66 1.16 7.24 1.53
N GLN A 67 0.02 7.68 1.00
CA GLN A 67 -1.17 6.83 0.89
C GLN A 67 -0.93 5.61 -0.01
N ALA A 68 -0.23 5.81 -1.14
CA ALA A 68 0.13 4.72 -2.03
C ALA A 68 1.09 3.72 -1.37
N ASP A 69 2.06 4.19 -0.58
CA ASP A 69 3.01 3.36 0.14
C ASP A 69 2.32 2.54 1.24
N GLU A 70 1.39 3.14 1.99
CA GLU A 70 0.57 2.43 2.99
C GLU A 70 -0.28 1.33 2.35
N LEU A 71 -0.97 1.65 1.24
CA LEU A 71 -1.75 0.66 0.49
C LEU A 71 -0.87 -0.46 -0.06
N THR A 72 0.33 -0.12 -0.55
CA THR A 72 1.29 -1.10 -1.07
C THR A 72 1.79 -2.02 0.05
N ALA A 73 2.07 -1.49 1.24
CA ALA A 73 2.46 -2.27 2.40
C ALA A 73 1.35 -3.25 2.82
N LEU A 74 0.10 -2.78 2.88
CA LEU A 74 -1.07 -3.62 3.17
C LEU A 74 -1.28 -4.72 2.12
N LEU A 75 -1.17 -4.38 0.83
CA LEU A 75 -1.30 -5.34 -0.27
C LEU A 75 -0.19 -6.39 -0.23
N LYS A 76 1.05 -5.96 0.06
CA LYS A 76 2.18 -6.87 0.21
C LYS A 76 1.96 -7.83 1.37
N GLN A 77 1.55 -7.33 2.54
CA GLN A 77 1.23 -8.17 3.69
C GLN A 77 0.15 -9.20 3.35
N ARG A 78 -0.95 -8.77 2.72
CA ARG A 78 -2.03 -9.68 2.30
C ARG A 78 -1.56 -10.74 1.31
N ARG A 79 -0.71 -10.35 0.35
CA ARG A 79 -0.11 -11.27 -0.63
C ARG A 79 0.77 -12.30 0.06
N ASP A 80 1.63 -11.86 0.98
CA ASP A 80 2.56 -12.73 1.68
C ASP A 80 1.81 -13.74 2.55
N SER A 81 0.77 -13.30 3.29
CA SER A 81 -0.12 -14.21 4.04
C SER A 81 -0.87 -15.18 3.11
N ALA A 82 -1.37 -14.72 1.96
CA ALA A 82 -2.05 -15.60 1.00
C ALA A 82 -1.09 -16.66 0.43
N ASN A 83 0.16 -16.29 0.14
CA ASN A 83 1.19 -17.21 -0.32
C ASN A 83 1.56 -18.22 0.76
N GLU A 84 1.68 -17.80 2.02
CA GLU A 84 1.94 -18.68 3.15
C GLU A 84 0.81 -19.71 3.33
N ILE A 85 -0.45 -19.28 3.27
CA ILE A 85 -1.62 -20.16 3.31
C ILE A 85 -1.58 -21.15 2.14
N ALA A 86 -1.30 -20.67 0.92
CA ALA A 86 -1.23 -21.53 -0.27
C ALA A 86 -0.11 -22.57 -0.17
N ALA A 87 1.07 -22.17 0.31
CA ALA A 87 2.21 -23.05 0.54
C ALA A 87 1.91 -24.09 1.63
N SER A 88 1.34 -23.66 2.76
CA SER A 88 0.93 -24.54 3.86
C SER A 88 -0.10 -25.58 3.40
N ASN A 89 -1.11 -25.15 2.64
CA ASN A 89 -2.11 -26.04 2.06
C ASN A 89 -1.49 -27.04 1.06
N ALA A 90 -0.52 -26.60 0.25
CA ALA A 90 0.18 -27.49 -0.67
C ALA A 90 0.98 -28.57 0.08
N VAL A 91 1.69 -28.21 1.16
CA VAL A 91 2.41 -29.14 2.03
C VAL A 91 1.44 -30.11 2.70
N LEU A 92 0.35 -29.61 3.30
CA LEU A 92 -0.66 -30.44 3.97
C LEU A 92 -1.29 -31.46 3.00
N LYS A 93 -1.64 -31.01 1.80
CA LYS A 93 -2.18 -31.89 0.74
C LYS A 93 -1.19 -32.97 0.35
N GLN A 94 0.09 -32.63 0.19
CA GLN A 94 1.12 -33.60 -0.15
C GLN A 94 1.36 -34.60 0.99
N SER A 95 1.42 -34.13 2.23
CA SER A 95 1.57 -34.99 3.41
C SER A 95 0.39 -35.96 3.58
N LEU A 96 -0.84 -35.49 3.36
CA LEU A 96 -2.03 -36.35 3.38
C LEU A 96 -1.99 -37.38 2.25
N ARG A 97 -1.62 -36.96 1.03
CA ARG A 97 -1.46 -37.89 -0.09
C ARG A 97 -0.42 -38.97 0.24
N ASN A 98 0.74 -38.58 0.73
CA ASN A 98 1.80 -39.52 1.13
C ASN A 98 1.30 -40.50 2.21
N LEU A 99 0.53 -40.02 3.19
CA LEU A 99 -0.09 -40.89 4.19
C LEU A 99 -1.00 -41.92 3.53
N LEU A 100 -1.90 -41.48 2.64
CA LEU A 100 -2.85 -42.38 1.97
C LEU A 100 -2.16 -43.37 1.03
N ASP A 101 -1.06 -42.97 0.39
CA ASP A 101 -0.24 -43.86 -0.45
C ASP A 101 0.50 -44.93 0.38
N LEU A 102 0.78 -44.65 1.67
CA LEU A 102 1.44 -45.56 2.60
C LEU A 102 0.49 -46.51 3.33
N VAL A 103 -0.83 -46.24 3.33
CA VAL A 103 -1.81 -47.14 3.96
C VAL A 103 -1.88 -48.43 3.13
N PRO A 104 -1.39 -49.57 3.63
CA PRO A 104 -1.47 -50.84 2.93
C PRO A 104 -2.93 -51.32 2.85
N SER A 105 -3.17 -52.33 2.02
CA SER A 105 -4.45 -53.06 1.95
C SER A 105 -4.92 -53.68 3.27
N SER A 106 -4.08 -53.66 4.32
CA SER A 106 -4.42 -54.14 5.66
C SER A 106 -5.37 -53.23 6.44
N ILE A 107 -5.55 -51.97 6.03
CA ILE A 107 -6.52 -51.06 6.67
C ILE A 107 -7.48 -50.57 5.59
N THR A 108 -8.79 -50.65 5.88
CA THR A 108 -9.82 -50.15 4.97
C THR A 108 -10.34 -48.82 5.48
N LEU A 109 -10.20 -47.77 4.68
CA LEU A 109 -10.77 -46.46 5.00
C LEU A 109 -12.21 -46.38 4.48
N HIS A 110 -13.14 -45.97 5.34
CA HIS A 110 -14.55 -45.81 5.00
C HIS A 110 -14.91 -44.36 4.75
N GLU A 111 -14.34 -43.45 5.53
CA GLU A 111 -14.64 -42.02 5.46
C GLU A 111 -13.40 -41.22 5.83
N ILE A 112 -13.12 -40.19 5.05
CA ILE A 112 -12.13 -39.17 5.36
C ILE A 112 -12.84 -37.83 5.23
N SER A 113 -12.93 -37.10 6.34
CA SER A 113 -13.51 -35.77 6.39
C SER A 113 -12.45 -34.78 6.84
N MET A 114 -12.21 -33.76 6.02
CA MET A 114 -11.22 -32.73 6.26
C MET A 114 -11.92 -31.38 6.43
N ASP A 115 -11.57 -30.69 7.51
CA ASP A 115 -11.99 -29.32 7.82
C ASP A 115 -10.73 -28.43 7.96
N LYS A 116 -10.89 -27.11 8.12
CA LYS A 116 -9.81 -26.11 8.12
C LYS A 116 -8.60 -26.52 8.98
N ASN A 117 -8.86 -27.08 10.15
CA ASN A 117 -7.84 -27.42 11.14
C ASN A 117 -7.96 -28.86 11.66
N SER A 118 -8.75 -29.71 10.99
CA SER A 118 -8.99 -31.06 11.48
C SER A 118 -9.18 -32.10 10.39
N LEU A 119 -8.78 -33.33 10.70
CA LEU A 119 -8.97 -34.50 9.85
C LEU A 119 -9.59 -35.62 10.68
N VAL A 120 -10.78 -36.05 10.27
CA VAL A 120 -11.46 -37.22 10.82
C VAL A 120 -11.34 -38.37 9.84
N VAL A 121 -10.69 -39.45 10.27
CA VAL A 121 -10.52 -40.68 9.49
C VAL A 121 -11.29 -41.80 10.18
N LYS A 122 -12.20 -42.44 9.45
CA LYS A 122 -12.93 -43.62 9.89
C LYS A 122 -12.58 -44.80 9.00
N GLY A 123 -12.38 -45.96 9.61
CA GLY A 123 -12.00 -47.16 8.89
C GLY A 123 -12.04 -48.41 9.75
N THR A 124 -11.58 -49.51 9.17
CA THR A 124 -11.40 -50.79 9.84
C THR A 124 -9.95 -51.25 9.79
N THR A 125 -9.49 -51.80 10.91
CA THR A 125 -8.14 -52.35 11.09
C THR A 125 -8.21 -53.73 11.74
N PRO A 126 -7.33 -54.68 11.39
CA PRO A 126 -7.26 -55.99 12.04
C PRO A 126 -6.87 -55.91 13.52
N SER A 127 -6.04 -54.94 13.91
CA SER A 127 -5.62 -54.73 15.30
C SER A 127 -5.25 -53.27 15.59
N ARG A 128 -5.17 -52.92 16.88
CA ARG A 128 -4.69 -51.60 17.33
C ARG A 128 -3.22 -51.38 16.97
N ASP A 129 -2.41 -52.43 17.00
CA ASP A 129 -0.97 -52.35 16.69
C ASP A 129 -0.74 -52.04 15.21
N ILE A 130 -1.51 -52.67 14.32
CA ILE A 130 -1.46 -52.38 12.87
C ILE A 130 -1.86 -50.92 12.61
N TYR A 131 -2.91 -50.41 13.26
CA TYR A 131 -3.26 -48.99 13.17
C TYR A 131 -2.14 -48.07 13.68
N ASN A 132 -1.55 -48.38 14.83
CA ASN A 132 -0.52 -47.55 15.43
C ASN A 132 0.73 -47.43 14.56
N MET A 133 1.12 -48.54 13.94
CA MET A 133 2.28 -48.60 13.04
C MET A 133 2.04 -47.85 11.72
N LEU A 134 0.85 -47.99 11.15
CA LEU A 134 0.58 -47.52 9.78
C LEU A 134 -0.05 -46.13 9.71
N LEU A 135 -0.85 -45.74 10.70
CA LEU A 135 -1.63 -44.50 10.67
C LEU A 135 -1.33 -43.56 11.83
N ALA A 136 -1.20 -44.06 13.07
CA ALA A 136 -1.05 -43.17 14.21
C ALA A 136 0.23 -42.32 14.14
N THR A 137 1.35 -42.91 13.74
CA THR A 137 2.64 -42.20 13.65
C THR A 137 2.64 -41.13 12.55
N PRO A 138 2.24 -41.44 11.29
CA PRO A 138 2.10 -40.42 10.25
C PRO A 138 1.11 -39.30 10.61
N LEU A 139 -0.05 -39.63 11.20
CA LEU A 139 -1.04 -38.64 11.61
C LEU A 139 -0.49 -37.69 12.67
N LYS A 140 0.21 -38.21 13.69
CA LYS A 140 0.87 -37.38 14.72
C LYS A 140 2.01 -36.52 14.19
N SER A 141 2.58 -36.86 13.02
CA SER A 141 3.58 -36.03 12.36
C SER A 141 2.98 -34.85 11.59
N ILE A 142 1.71 -34.94 11.20
CA ILE A 142 1.00 -33.92 10.42
C ILE A 142 0.17 -33.01 11.35
N PHE A 143 -0.38 -33.57 12.43
CA PHE A 143 -1.30 -32.91 13.35
C PHE A 143 -0.75 -32.89 14.77
N ASN A 144 -0.94 -31.76 15.48
CA ASN A 144 -0.48 -31.59 16.86
C ASN A 144 -1.18 -32.55 17.83
N THR A 145 -2.48 -32.74 17.63
CA THR A 145 -3.33 -33.59 18.47
C THR A 145 -3.94 -34.70 17.64
N SER A 146 -3.83 -35.94 18.10
CA SER A 146 -4.42 -37.12 17.46
C SER A 146 -5.07 -38.00 18.53
N ASN A 147 -6.39 -38.17 18.43
CA ASN A 147 -7.17 -39.03 19.31
C ASN A 147 -7.87 -40.11 18.51
N THR A 148 -7.81 -41.36 18.96
CA THR A 148 -8.44 -42.49 18.25
C THR A 148 -9.29 -43.32 19.20
N SER A 149 -10.52 -43.60 18.79
CA SER A 149 -11.44 -44.52 19.46
C SER A 149 -11.58 -45.80 18.65
N PHE A 150 -11.70 -46.95 19.32
CA PHE A 150 -11.84 -48.27 18.68
C PHE A 150 -13.09 -48.99 19.15
N TYR A 151 -13.77 -49.66 18.22
CA TYR A 151 -14.96 -50.48 18.48
C TYR A 151 -14.79 -51.83 17.79
N GLN A 152 -15.12 -52.92 18.48
CA GLN A 152 -14.97 -54.27 17.93
C GLN A 152 -16.12 -54.63 16.99
N LEU A 153 -15.80 -55.31 15.90
CA LEU A 153 -16.75 -55.88 14.95
C LEU A 153 -16.94 -57.38 15.22
N ASP A 154 -18.06 -57.92 14.73
CA ASP A 154 -18.41 -59.34 14.88
C ASP A 154 -17.38 -60.29 14.24
N ASN A 155 -16.63 -59.80 13.25
CA ASN A 155 -15.56 -60.54 12.56
C ASN A 155 -14.19 -60.48 13.27
N GLY A 156 -14.11 -59.87 14.45
CA GLY A 156 -12.89 -59.70 15.23
C GLY A 156 -11.99 -58.53 14.81
N TRP A 157 -12.34 -57.80 13.74
CA TRP A 157 -11.66 -56.56 13.36
C TRP A 157 -12.11 -55.40 14.24
N LEU A 158 -11.41 -54.27 14.15
CA LEU A 158 -11.73 -53.05 14.88
C LEU A 158 -12.13 -51.94 13.91
N ASN A 159 -13.30 -51.35 14.13
CA ASN A 159 -13.61 -50.02 13.64
C ASN A 159 -12.77 -49.01 14.41
N PHE A 160 -12.22 -48.03 13.72
CA PHE A 160 -11.54 -46.89 14.33
C PHE A 160 -12.15 -45.57 13.87
N ILE A 161 -12.15 -44.59 14.77
CA ILE A 161 -12.46 -43.19 14.49
C ILE A 161 -11.27 -42.38 15.01
N SER A 162 -10.51 -41.81 14.10
CA SER A 162 -9.34 -40.99 14.38
C SER A 162 -9.65 -39.52 14.12
N THR A 163 -9.61 -38.70 15.16
CA THR A 163 -9.81 -37.25 15.09
C THR A 163 -8.49 -36.56 15.33
N ASN A 164 -8.00 -35.87 14.30
CA ASN A 164 -6.71 -35.19 14.29
C ASN A 164 -6.92 -33.70 14.14
N LYS A 165 -6.18 -32.89 14.91
CA LYS A 165 -6.33 -31.43 14.94
C LYS A 165 -4.97 -30.75 14.94
N THR A 166 -4.86 -29.67 14.20
CA THR A 166 -3.74 -28.73 14.27
C THR A 166 -4.17 -27.54 15.08
N ASP A 167 -3.44 -27.22 16.15
CA ASP A 167 -3.72 -26.02 16.93
C ASP A 167 -3.49 -24.82 16.02
N SER A 168 -4.53 -24.05 15.78
CA SER A 168 -4.41 -22.77 15.09
C SER A 168 -3.52 -21.86 15.94
N LEU A 169 -2.31 -21.55 15.47
CA LEU A 169 -1.53 -20.41 15.94
C LEU A 169 -2.15 -19.06 15.47
N GLU A 170 -3.45 -19.02 15.19
CA GLU A 170 -4.20 -17.78 14.97
C GLU A 170 -4.68 -17.27 16.34
N GLY A 171 -3.90 -16.39 16.98
CA GLY A 171 -4.43 -15.58 18.10
C GLY A 171 -3.55 -15.38 19.35
N LYS A 172 -2.22 -15.45 19.26
CA LYS A 172 -1.34 -14.87 20.30
C LYS A 172 -0.67 -13.59 19.78
N ASN A 173 -1.51 -12.60 19.49
CA ASN A 173 -1.08 -11.21 19.40
C ASN A 173 -1.95 -10.44 20.41
N GLU A 174 -1.48 -10.39 21.66
CA GLU A 174 -1.78 -9.28 22.57
C GLU A 174 -1.11 -8.00 22.03
#